data_AF-A0A4Q1CBI5-F1
#
_entry.id   AF-A0A4Q1CBI5-F1
#
_cell.length_a   1.000
_cell.length_b   1.000
_cell.length_c   1.000
_cell.angle_alpha   90.00
_cell.angle_beta   90.00
_cell.angle_gamma   90.00
#
_symmetry.space_group_name_H-M   'P 1'
#
loop_
_entity.id
_entity.type
_entity.pdbx_description
1 polymer ?
#
loop_
_entity_poly.entity_id
_entity_poly.type
_entity_poly.pdbx_seq_one_letter_code
_entity_poly.pdbx_strand_id
1 'polypeptide(L)'
;MLQEFKRVKQEPGVSGRRRWFQGAAMELIVWLDTDEQPEGFQICYTGFGQQEHALTWKRQSGFVHNRVDTGDTRPDKNLTPILVTDGAVPWERLRRDFFEVSEGVDAALRQFVAARLAEGGR
;
A
#
# COMPACT_ATOMS: atom_id res chain seq x y z
N MET A 1 -14.31 4.31 0.57
CA MET A 1 -13.58 5.12 -0.44
C MET A 1 -12.29 5.63 0.15
N LEU A 2 -11.24 5.66 -0.67
CA LEU A 2 -9.95 6.24 -0.37
C LEU A 2 -10.02 7.77 -0.49
N GLN A 3 -9.44 8.46 0.49
CA GLN A 3 -9.37 9.91 0.56
C GLN A 3 -7.91 10.34 0.72
N GLU A 4 -7.47 11.31 -0.08
CA GLU A 4 -6.09 11.80 -0.01
C GLU A 4 -5.86 12.62 1.27
N PHE A 5 -4.86 12.24 2.04
CA PHE A 5 -4.33 13.07 3.10
C PHE A 5 -3.33 14.05 2.49
N LYS A 6 -3.70 15.33 2.38
CA LYS A 6 -2.87 16.33 1.68
C LYS A 6 -1.65 16.81 2.49
N ARG A 7 -1.68 16.65 3.83
CA ARG A 7 -0.63 17.14 4.75
C ARG A 7 0.28 16.01 5.23
N VAL A 8 0.77 15.21 4.30
CA VAL A 8 1.65 14.10 4.61
C VAL A 8 3.08 14.62 4.73
N LYS A 9 3.73 14.34 5.87
CA LYS A 9 5.16 14.63 6.06
C LYS A 9 5.96 14.01 4.93
N GLN A 10 6.80 14.80 4.28
CA GLN A 10 7.76 14.31 3.29
C GLN A 10 9.09 14.03 3.99
N GLU A 11 9.81 12.99 3.57
CA GLU A 11 11.11 12.66 4.16
C GLU A 11 12.17 13.67 3.69
N PRO A 12 12.85 14.39 4.61
CA PRO A 12 13.90 15.34 4.22
C PRO A 12 15.06 14.63 3.52
N GLY A 13 15.51 15.17 2.38
CA GLY A 13 16.66 14.65 1.64
C GLY A 13 16.35 13.49 0.69
N VAL A 14 15.10 13.05 0.58
CA VAL A 14 14.66 12.08 -0.44
C VAL A 14 14.18 12.86 -1.67
N SER A 15 14.68 12.49 -2.85
CA SER A 15 14.20 13.02 -4.13
C SER A 15 12.79 12.49 -4.41
N GLY A 16 11.82 13.38 -4.67
CA GLY A 16 10.43 13.00 -4.93
C GLY A 16 9.47 13.28 -3.77
N ARG A 17 8.26 12.72 -3.82
CA ARG A 17 7.24 12.89 -2.78
C ARG A 17 6.33 11.68 -2.65
N ARG A 18 5.75 11.49 -1.45
CA ARG A 18 4.70 10.50 -1.20
C ARG A 18 3.31 11.12 -1.17
N ARG A 19 2.35 10.41 -1.77
CA ARG A 19 0.91 10.66 -1.62
C ARG A 19 0.32 9.52 -0.80
N TRP A 20 -0.53 9.84 0.16
CA TRP A 20 -1.19 8.85 1.02
C TRP A 20 -2.70 9.03 0.92
N PHE A 21 -3.37 7.93 0.67
CA PHE A 21 -4.81 7.81 0.66
C PHE A 21 -5.23 6.81 1.73
N GLN A 22 -6.24 7.18 2.51
CA GLN A 22 -6.78 6.33 3.57
C GLN A 22 -8.26 6.10 3.36
N GLY A 23 -8.73 4.89 3.63
CA GLY A 23 -10.13 4.50 3.63
C GLY A 23 -10.40 3.46 4.71
N ALA A 24 -11.66 3.14 4.94
CA ALA A 24 -12.06 2.26 6.04
C ALA A 24 -11.51 0.81 5.96
N ALA A 25 -11.24 0.30 4.76
CA ALA A 25 -10.81 -1.08 4.54
C ALA A 25 -9.39 -1.21 3.96
N MET A 26 -8.80 -0.08 3.54
CA MET A 26 -7.57 -0.07 2.77
C MET A 26 -6.89 1.28 2.88
N GLU A 27 -5.55 1.26 2.87
CA GLU A 27 -4.72 2.43 2.66
C GLU A 27 -3.84 2.24 1.43
N LEU A 28 -3.58 3.34 0.73
CA LEU A 28 -2.70 3.39 -0.42
C LEU A 28 -1.65 4.46 -0.20
N ILE A 29 -0.38 4.09 -0.27
CA ILE A 29 0.75 5.01 -0.31
C ILE A 29 1.37 4.90 -1.69
N VAL A 30 1.59 6.03 -2.36
CA VAL A 30 2.27 6.09 -3.66
C VAL A 30 3.52 6.96 -3.51
N TRP A 31 4.66 6.42 -3.94
CA TRP A 31 5.92 7.17 -4.07
C TRP A 31 6.06 7.69 -5.50
N LEU A 32 6.30 8.99 -5.62
CA LEU A 32 6.55 9.67 -6.87
C LEU A 32 8.00 10.12 -6.91
N ASP A 33 8.63 10.00 -8.08
CA ASP A 33 9.95 10.57 -8.35
C ASP A 33 9.88 12.10 -8.55
N THR A 34 11.01 12.71 -8.93
CA THR A 34 11.12 14.16 -9.11
C THR A 34 10.29 14.70 -10.27
N ASP A 35 9.92 13.84 -11.22
CA ASP A 35 9.10 14.19 -12.39
C ASP A 35 7.60 13.91 -12.15
N GLU A 36 7.24 13.72 -10.87
CA GLU A 36 5.90 13.32 -10.41
C GLU A 36 5.41 11.98 -10.97
N GLN A 37 6.32 11.10 -11.42
CA GLN A 37 5.97 9.79 -11.93
C GLN A 37 5.97 8.73 -10.83
N PRO A 38 4.98 7.81 -10.81
CA PRO A 38 4.96 6.74 -9.82
C PRO A 38 6.14 5.78 -9.92
N GLU A 39 6.97 5.70 -8.88
CA GLU A 39 8.11 4.79 -8.76
C GLU A 39 7.84 3.58 -7.86
N GLY A 40 6.78 3.64 -7.06
CA GLY A 40 6.37 2.57 -6.18
C GLY A 40 5.02 2.84 -5.54
N PHE A 41 4.43 1.81 -4.94
CA PHE A 41 3.29 1.95 -4.07
C PHE A 41 3.26 0.88 -2.98
N GLN A 42 2.46 1.12 -1.95
CA GLN A 42 2.11 0.14 -0.94
C GLN A 42 0.61 0.19 -0.68
N ILE A 43 0.00 -0.99 -0.65
CA ILE A 43 -1.38 -1.18 -0.25
C ILE A 43 -1.38 -1.89 1.09
N CYS A 44 -1.95 -1.24 2.11
CA CYS A 44 -2.23 -1.88 3.39
C CYS A 44 -3.71 -2.27 3.41
N TYR A 45 -4.02 -3.51 3.78
CA TYR A 45 -5.38 -4.02 3.78
C TYR A 45 -5.57 -5.10 4.85
N THR A 46 -6.81 -5.25 5.31
CA THR A 46 -7.17 -6.30 6.26
C THR A 46 -7.54 -7.59 5.52
N GLY A 47 -6.85 -8.67 5.85
CA GLY A 47 -7.03 -10.03 5.37
C GLY A 47 -8.12 -10.80 6.12
N PHE A 48 -8.23 -12.10 5.82
CA PHE A 48 -9.09 -12.99 6.58
C PHE A 48 -8.57 -13.09 8.03
N GLY A 49 -9.49 -13.08 9.00
CA GLY A 49 -9.13 -13.16 10.43
C GLY A 49 -8.60 -11.85 11.03
N GLN A 50 -8.92 -10.70 10.44
CA GLN A 50 -8.51 -9.36 10.92
C GLN A 50 -6.99 -9.12 10.91
N GLN A 51 -6.23 -9.90 10.13
CA GLN A 51 -4.79 -9.72 9.99
C GLN A 51 -4.51 -8.56 9.04
N GLU A 52 -3.51 -7.73 9.36
CA GLU A 52 -3.08 -6.64 8.49
C GLU A 52 -1.97 -7.12 7.55
N HIS A 53 -2.12 -6.78 6.28
CA HIS A 53 -1.19 -7.14 5.23
C HIS A 53 -0.74 -5.90 4.48
N ALA A 54 0.51 -5.92 4.03
CA ALA A 54 1.10 -4.89 3.20
C ALA A 54 1.62 -5.53 1.91
N LEU A 55 1.06 -5.10 0.77
CA LEU A 55 1.61 -5.39 -0.54
C LEU A 55 2.38 -4.17 -1.02
N THR A 56 3.70 -4.29 -1.13
CA THR A 56 4.58 -3.25 -1.65
C THR A 56 5.01 -3.61 -3.07
N TRP A 57 4.96 -2.63 -3.96
CA TRP A 57 5.57 -2.72 -5.29
C TRP A 57 6.58 -1.58 -5.45
N LYS A 58 7.78 -1.90 -5.93
CA LYS A 58 8.77 -0.88 -6.33
C LYS A 58 9.29 -1.20 -7.72
N ARG A 59 9.54 -0.16 -8.52
CA ARG A 59 10.05 -0.28 -9.90
C ARG A 59 11.29 -1.17 -10.03
N GLN A 60 12.18 -1.16 -9.04
CA GLN A 60 13.44 -1.90 -9.05
C GLN A 60 13.35 -3.33 -8.53
N SER A 61 12.40 -3.62 -7.64
CA SER A 61 12.36 -4.90 -6.88
C SER A 61 11.08 -5.70 -7.07
N GLY A 62 10.09 -5.17 -7.79
CA GLY A 62 8.80 -5.84 -8.00
C GLY A 62 7.96 -5.91 -6.71
N PHE A 63 7.16 -6.98 -6.60
CA PHE A 63 6.22 -7.17 -5.50
C PHE A 63 6.84 -7.85 -4.28
N VAL A 64 6.51 -7.33 -3.10
CA VAL A 64 6.78 -7.97 -1.81
C VAL A 64 5.48 -7.97 -1.01
N HIS A 65 5.06 -9.15 -0.55
CA HIS A 65 3.88 -9.32 0.28
C HIS A 65 4.30 -9.66 1.70
N ASN A 66 3.87 -8.81 2.64
CA ASN A 66 4.23 -8.93 4.03
C ASN A 66 2.97 -8.92 4.89
N ARG A 67 3.01 -9.66 6.00
CA ARG A 67 2.05 -9.57 7.07
C ARG A 67 2.61 -8.59 8.09
N VAL A 68 1.76 -7.69 8.58
CA VAL A 68 2.08 -6.82 9.69
C VAL A 68 1.86 -7.64 10.96
N ASP A 69 2.95 -8.09 11.58
CA ASP A 69 2.88 -8.67 12.92
C ASP A 69 2.93 -7.51 13.94
N THR A 70 1.79 -7.24 14.58
CA THR A 70 1.66 -6.17 15.58
C THR A 70 2.39 -6.48 16.89
N GLY A 71 2.91 -7.71 17.07
CA GLY A 71 3.44 -8.14 18.36
C GLY A 71 2.35 -8.21 19.43
N ASP A 72 2.56 -9.08 20.43
CA ASP A 72 1.61 -9.39 21.51
C ASP A 72 0.95 -8.13 22.12
N THR A 73 -0.35 -8.20 22.38
CA THR A 73 -1.23 -7.12 22.88
C THR A 73 -0.91 -6.71 24.32
N ARG A 74 0.31 -6.25 24.57
CA ARG A 74 0.74 -5.74 25.89
C ARG A 74 1.19 -4.27 25.75
N PRO A 75 0.59 -3.35 26.50
CA PRO A 75 0.85 -1.91 26.39
C PRO A 75 2.23 -1.47 26.91
N ASP A 76 3.11 -2.40 27.30
CA ASP A 76 4.42 -2.13 27.89
C ASP A 76 5.61 -2.26 26.92
N LYS A 77 5.39 -2.63 25.65
CA LYS A 77 6.48 -2.71 24.66
C LYS A 77 6.14 -2.01 23.34
N ASN A 78 6.87 -0.93 23.06
CA ASN A 78 6.97 -0.33 21.72
C ASN A 78 7.77 -1.27 20.80
N LEU A 79 7.14 -2.34 20.30
CA LEU A 79 7.72 -3.15 19.25
C LEU A 79 7.33 -2.54 17.90
N THR A 80 8.35 -2.16 17.12
CA THR A 80 8.20 -1.68 15.75
C THR A 80 7.52 -2.78 14.93
N PRO A 81 6.41 -2.52 14.22
CA PRO A 81 5.76 -3.53 13.39
C PRO A 81 6.77 -4.16 12.43
N ILE A 82 6.92 -5.49 12.46
CA ILE A 82 7.85 -6.21 11.59
C ILE A 82 7.05 -6.75 10.41
N LEU A 83 7.52 -6.44 9.20
CA LEU A 83 7.04 -7.04 7.96
C LEU A 83 7.57 -8.48 7.90
N VAL A 84 6.71 -9.47 8.12
CA VAL A 84 7.04 -10.89 7.97
C VAL A 84 6.57 -11.32 6.58
N THR A 85 7.40 -12.04 5.82
CA THR A 85 6.99 -12.57 4.50
C THR A 85 5.69 -13.34 4.66
N ASP A 86 4.66 -12.88 3.96
CA ASP A 86 3.35 -13.51 3.99
C ASP A 86 3.16 -14.43 2.80
N GLY A 87 2.20 -15.34 2.92
CA GLY A 87 1.86 -16.31 1.88
C GLY A 87 1.35 -15.67 0.58
N ALA A 88 0.71 -16.49 -0.25
CA ALA A 88 0.20 -16.06 -1.55
C ALA A 88 -0.69 -14.81 -1.44
N VAL A 89 -0.45 -13.83 -2.31
CA VAL A 89 -1.29 -12.63 -2.40
C VAL A 89 -2.67 -13.03 -2.94
N PRO A 90 -3.78 -12.63 -2.30
CA PRO A 90 -5.13 -12.86 -2.81
C PRO A 90 -5.47 -11.87 -3.94
N TRP A 91 -4.81 -12.00 -5.09
CA TRP A 91 -4.81 -11.03 -6.19
C TRP A 91 -6.19 -10.64 -6.69
N GLU A 92 -7.12 -11.58 -6.84
CA GLU A 92 -8.47 -11.29 -7.32
C GLU A 92 -9.25 -10.41 -6.34
N ARG A 93 -9.23 -10.78 -5.06
CA ARG A 93 -9.85 -10.00 -3.99
C ARG A 93 -9.21 -8.61 -3.90
N LEU A 94 -7.88 -8.55 -3.87
CA LEU A 94 -7.16 -7.30 -3.72
C LEU A 94 -7.46 -6.32 -4.86
N ARG A 95 -7.49 -6.81 -6.10
CA ARG A 95 -7.88 -6.00 -7.28
C ARG A 95 -9.30 -5.48 -7.16
N ARG A 96 -10.26 -6.35 -6.86
CA ARG A 96 -11.67 -5.97 -6.70
C ARG A 96 -11.83 -4.90 -5.64
N ASP A 97 -11.30 -5.16 -4.44
CA ASP A 97 -11.42 -4.26 -3.29
C ASP A 97 -10.75 -2.92 -3.60
N PHE A 98 -9.57 -2.91 -4.25
CA PHE A 98 -8.90 -1.70 -4.71
C PHE A 98 -9.76 -0.88 -5.69
N PHE A 99 -10.35 -1.53 -6.70
CA PHE A 99 -11.18 -0.83 -7.70
C PHE A 99 -12.42 -0.19 -7.09
N GLU A 100 -13.04 -0.87 -6.12
CA GLU A 100 -14.18 -0.34 -5.38
C GLU A 100 -13.78 0.92 -4.60
N VAL A 101 -12.70 0.87 -3.83
CA VAL A 101 -12.35 1.98 -2.93
C VAL A 101 -11.59 3.13 -3.59
N SER A 102 -11.01 2.94 -4.78
CA SER A 102 -10.13 3.91 -5.43
C SER A 102 -10.83 4.95 -6.32
N GLU A 103 -12.16 5.07 -6.28
CA GLU A 103 -12.89 6.07 -7.08
C GLU A 103 -12.48 7.52 -6.80
N GLY A 104 -12.09 7.82 -5.56
CA GLY A 104 -11.58 9.15 -5.16
C GLY A 104 -10.10 9.39 -5.45
N VAL A 105 -9.39 8.41 -5.99
CA VAL A 105 -7.96 8.52 -6.34
C VAL A 105 -7.84 9.08 -7.75
N ASP A 106 -6.82 9.90 -7.99
CA ASP A 106 -6.49 10.41 -9.33
C ASP A 106 -6.43 9.28 -10.37
N ALA A 107 -6.99 9.53 -11.56
CA ALA A 107 -7.15 8.50 -12.60
C ALA A 107 -5.81 7.90 -13.05
N ALA A 108 -4.75 8.70 -13.16
CA ALA A 108 -3.44 8.22 -13.57
C ALA A 108 -2.83 7.31 -12.50
N LEU A 109 -2.94 7.67 -11.23
CA LEU A 109 -2.50 6.82 -10.12
C LEU A 109 -3.31 5.53 -10.01
N ARG A 110 -4.63 5.63 -10.15
CA ARG A 110 -5.52 4.47 -10.14
C ARG A 110 -5.16 3.49 -11.26
N GLN A 111 -4.96 3.99 -12.47
CA GLN A 111 -4.58 3.17 -13.63
C GLN A 111 -3.20 2.53 -13.43
N PHE A 112 -2.23 3.28 -12.91
CA PHE A 112 -0.89 2.77 -12.63
C PHE A 112 -0.93 1.60 -11.64
N VAL A 113 -1.60 1.77 -10.50
CA VAL A 113 -1.70 0.71 -9.48
C VAL A 113 -2.47 -0.49 -10.03
N ALA A 114 -3.60 -0.27 -10.71
CA ALA A 114 -4.40 -1.33 -11.32
C ALA A 114 -3.60 -2.16 -12.34
N ALA A 115 -2.80 -1.50 -13.19
CA ALA A 115 -1.96 -2.18 -14.17
C ALA A 115 -0.94 -3.09 -13.49
N ARG A 116 -0.26 -2.61 -12.43
CA ARG A 116 0.69 -3.43 -11.67
C ARG A 116 0.01 -4.59 -10.96
N LEU A 117 -1.13 -4.39 -10.32
CA LEU A 117 -1.88 -5.48 -9.69
C LEU A 117 -2.32 -6.57 -10.70
N ALA A 118 -2.60 -6.19 -11.95
CA ALA A 118 -2.91 -7.15 -13.01
C ALA A 118 -1.68 -7.93 -13.51
N GLU A 119 -0.47 -7.37 -13.39
CA GLU A 119 0.79 -8.08 -13.69
C GLU A 119 1.14 -9.08 -12.59
N GLY A 120 0.95 -8.74 -11.32
CA GLY A 120 1.30 -9.59 -10.19
C GLY A 120 0.45 -10.86 -10.05
N GLY A 121 -0.79 -10.83 -10.56
CA GLY A 121 -1.72 -11.97 -10.52
C GLY A 121 -1.64 -12.92 -11.72
N ARG A 122 -0.58 -12.84 -12.55
CA ARG A 122 -0.33 -13.77 -13.67
C ARG A 122 0.54 -14.95 -13.27
#